data_AF-A0A6G4MZY1-F1
#
_entry.id   AF-A0A6G4MZY1-F1
#
_cell.length_a   1.000
_cell.length_b   1.000
_cell.length_c   1.000
_cell.angle_alpha   90.00
_cell.angle_beta   90.00
_cell.angle_gamma   90.00
#
_symmetry.space_group_name_H-M   'P 1'
#
loop_
_entity.id
_entity.type
_entity.pdbx_description
1 polymer ?
#
loop_
_entity_poly.entity_id
_entity_poly.type
_entity_poly.pdbx_seq_one_letter_code
_entity_poly.pdbx_strand_id
1 'polypeptide(L)' 'QLNSYQAQLSPEKQEQYERLLADERFKGRQAMIRELRAYLKDYSD' A
#
# COMPACT_ATOMS: atom_id res chain seq x y z
N GLN A 1 -9.06 2.13 8.41
CA GLN A 1 -7.66 2.54 8.19
C GLN A 1 -7.16 2.12 6.80
N LEU A 2 -7.22 0.85 6.39
CA LEU A 2 -6.79 0.44 5.04
C LEU A 2 -7.62 1.05 3.89
N ASN A 3 -8.94 1.19 4.06
CA ASN A 3 -9.79 1.85 3.06
C ASN A 3 -9.41 3.34 2.87
N SER A 4 -8.95 3.99 3.94
CA SER A 4 -8.48 5.37 3.93
C SER A 4 -7.13 5.50 3.21
N TYR A 5 -6.25 4.51 3.36
CA TYR A 5 -4.99 4.42 2.62
C TYR A 5 -5.24 4.24 1.13
N GLN A 6 -6.06 3.25 0.75
CA GLN A 6 -6.35 2.93 -0.66
C GLN A 6 -7.01 4.10 -1.42
N ALA A 7 -7.88 4.86 -0.75
CA ALA A 7 -8.54 6.03 -1.33
C ALA A 7 -7.57 7.20 -1.64
N GLN A 8 -6.40 7.24 -0.98
CA GLN A 8 -5.38 8.27 -1.18
C GLN A 8 -4.31 7.88 -2.21
N LEU A 9 -4.34 6.63 -2.71
CA LEU A 9 -3.38 6.15 -3.69
C LEU A 9 -3.72 6.68 -5.09
N SER A 10 -2.67 6.97 -5.88
CA SER A 10 -2.80 7.15 -7.32
C SER A 10 -3.23 5.84 -7.99
N PRO A 11 -3.81 5.86 -9.21
CA PRO A 11 -4.24 4.65 -9.91
C PRO A 11 -3.13 3.59 -10.05
N GLU A 12 -1.90 4.01 -10.35
CA GLU A 12 -0.74 3.10 -10.43
C GLU A 12 -0.43 2.44 -9.07
N LYS A 13 -0.53 3.20 -7.98
CA LYS A 13 -0.33 2.66 -6.63
C LYS A 13 -1.50 1.79 -6.17
N GLN A 14 -2.72 2.05 -6.62
CA GLN A 14 -3.86 1.16 -6.35
C GLN A 14 -3.63 -0.22 -6.99
N GLU A 15 -3.19 -0.27 -8.24
CA GLU A 15 -2.87 -1.54 -8.90
C GLU A 15 -1.75 -2.29 -8.16
N GLN A 16 -0.68 -1.59 -7.77
CA GLN A 16 0.40 -2.19 -6.97
C GLN A 16 -0.08 -2.67 -5.60
N TYR A 17 -1.05 -1.99 -4.98
CA TYR A 17 -1.64 -2.37 -3.71
C TYR A 17 -2.52 -3.62 -3.86
N GLU A 18 -3.33 -3.70 -4.91
CA GLU A 18 -4.13 -4.89 -5.23
C GLU A 18 -3.24 -6.11 -5.50
N ARG A 19 -2.18 -5.95 -6.30
CA ARG A 19 -1.17 -6.98 -6.53
C ARG A 19 -0.49 -7.42 -5.23
N LEU A 20 -0.24 -6.48 -4.30
CA LEU A 20 0.32 -6.81 -2.98
C LEU A 20 -0.64 -7.66 -2.14
N LEU A 21 -1.94 -7.35 -2.15
CA LEU A 21 -2.97 -8.12 -1.44
C LEU A 21 -3.15 -9.53 -2.03
N ALA A 22 -2.93 -9.68 -3.34
CA ALA A 22 -2.93 -10.96 -4.05
C ALA A 22 -1.61 -11.76 -3.89
N ASP A 23 -0.66 -11.25 -3.10
CA ASP A 23 0.71 -11.78 -2.95
C ASP A 23 1.49 -11.93 -4.26
N GLU A 24 1.17 -11.11 -5.26
CA GLU A 24 1.86 -11.11 -6.53
C GLU A 24 3.22 -10.42 -6.47
N ARG A 25 4.10 -10.81 -7.39
CA ARG A 25 5.40 -10.15 -7.60
C ARG A 25 5.26 -9.02 -8.61
N PHE A 26 5.75 -7.84 -8.23
CA PHE A 26 5.83 -6.67 -9.11
C PHE A 26 7.01 -5.78 -8.73
N LYS A 27 7.49 -4.97 -9.70
CA LYS A 27 8.51 -3.95 -9.42
C LYS A 27 7.93 -2.92 -8.45
N GLY A 28 8.66 -2.63 -7.38
CA GLY A 28 8.22 -1.67 -6.35
C GLY A 28 7.52 -2.30 -5.13
N ARG A 29 7.32 -3.63 -5.07
CA ARG A 29 6.66 -4.31 -3.94
C ARG A 29 7.23 -3.94 -2.56
N GLN A 30 8.56 -3.89 -2.44
CA GLN A 30 9.19 -3.52 -1.17
C GLN A 30 8.99 -2.05 -0.80
N ALA A 31 8.91 -1.15 -1.79
CA ALA A 31 8.60 0.26 -1.55
C ALA A 31 7.16 0.41 -1.05
N MET A 32 6.20 -0.27 -1.70
CA MET A 32 4.80 -0.30 -1.28
C MET A 32 4.64 -0.82 0.16
N ILE A 33 5.32 -1.91 0.53
CA ILE A 33 5.29 -2.42 1.91
C ILE A 33 5.84 -1.40 2.91
N ARG A 34 6.91 -0.68 2.57
CA ARG A 34 7.48 0.36 3.44
C ARG A 34 6.51 1.52 3.63
N GLU A 35 5.90 2.00 2.55
CA GLU A 35 4.89 3.05 2.60
C GLU A 35 3.66 2.63 3.43
N LEU A 36 3.16 1.42 3.21
CA LEU A 36 2.04 0.88 3.97
C LEU A 36 2.35 0.77 5.47
N ARG A 37 3.57 0.33 5.82
CA ARG A 37 4.02 0.28 7.23
C ARG A 37 4.15 1.66 7.85
N ALA A 38 4.67 2.64 7.12
CA ALA A 38 4.77 4.02 7.60
C ALA A 38 3.37 4.60 7.86
N TYR A 39 2.46 4.43 6.90
CA TYR A 39 1.07 4.85 7.05
C TYR A 39 0.39 4.21 8.26
N LEU A 40 0.54 2.89 8.47
CA LEU A 40 -0.08 2.24 9.63
C LEU A 40 0.52 2.71 10.96
N LYS A 41 1.82 3.04 10.99
CA LYS A 41 2.48 3.57 12.18
C LYS A 41 1.91 4.93 12.59
N ASP A 42 1.69 5.83 11.62
CA ASP A 42 1.18 7.18 11.85
C ASP A 42 -0.28 7.18 12.38
N TYR A 43 -0.99 6.06 12.30
CA TYR A 43 -2.37 5.89 12.76
C TYR A 43 -2.50 4.94 13.96
N SER A 44 -1.38 4.63 14.64
CA SER A 44 -1.31 3.76 15.82
C SER A 44 -0.98 4.48 17.14
N ASP A 45 -0.88 5.81 17.10
CA ASP A 45 -0.89 6.70 18.29
C ASP A 45 -2.31 7.23 18.55
#